data_AF-A0A1E3P8H3-F1
#
_entry.id   AF-A0A1E3P8H3-F1
#
_cell.length_a   1.000
_cell.length_b   1.000
_cell.length_c   1.000
_cell.angle_alpha   90.00
_cell.angle_beta   90.00
_cell.angle_gamma   90.00
#
_symmetry.space_group_name_H-M   'P 1'
#
loop_
_entity.id
_entity.type
_entity.pdbx_description
1 polymer ?
#
loop_
_entity_poly.entity_id
_entity_poly.type
_entity_poly.pdbx_seq_one_letter_code
_entity_poly.pdbx_strand_id
1 'polypeptide(L)'
;MAKKDKQQQKKSRQSNGKLQEFEDLESFEQFLKDEKEDHEYANAHAHINYIPPFVLAASHNDPDKVKDSQNRKNKKFVRHLHQHVEKHLLAEIKEKSGLQLNFNKPETIEDFDTITWKYVDESNHGLDENDEKFKVEVLIKCNSENAYVDVNYNTLPINDDLQVHI
;
A
#
# COMPACT_ATOMS: atom_id res chain seq x y z
N MET A 1 -44.25 -16.65 -4.54
CA MET A 1 -42.92 -16.64 -5.21
C MET A 1 -42.45 -15.20 -5.30
N ALA A 2 -41.38 -14.83 -4.58
CA ALA A 2 -40.63 -13.59 -4.81
C ALA A 2 -39.24 -13.79 -4.19
N LYS A 3 -38.22 -13.86 -5.05
CA LYS A 3 -36.83 -14.15 -4.67
C LYS A 3 -36.20 -12.88 -4.10
N LYS A 4 -35.49 -13.03 -2.98
CA LYS A 4 -34.75 -11.97 -2.27
C LYS A 4 -33.31 -12.01 -2.79
N ASP A 5 -32.92 -11.05 -3.61
CA ASP A 5 -31.55 -10.89 -4.08
C ASP A 5 -30.63 -10.53 -2.91
N LYS A 6 -29.78 -11.50 -2.52
CA LYS A 6 -28.65 -11.29 -1.62
C LYS A 6 -27.43 -11.02 -2.51
N GLN A 7 -27.07 -9.75 -2.69
CA GLN A 7 -25.76 -9.38 -3.20
C GLN A 7 -24.70 -9.93 -2.23
N GLN A 8 -23.98 -10.96 -2.68
CA GLN A 8 -22.83 -11.50 -1.96
C GLN A 8 -21.68 -10.50 -2.10
N GLN A 9 -21.31 -9.88 -0.98
CA GLN A 9 -20.03 -9.19 -0.84
C GLN A 9 -18.91 -10.17 -1.20
N LYS A 10 -18.14 -9.84 -2.26
CA LYS A 10 -16.91 -10.55 -2.62
C LYS A 10 -15.94 -10.43 -1.44
N LYS A 11 -15.83 -11.48 -0.62
CA LYS A 11 -14.72 -11.64 0.30
C LYS A 11 -13.45 -11.75 -0.54
N SER A 12 -12.58 -10.76 -0.45
CA SER A 12 -11.21 -10.85 -0.94
C SER A 12 -10.58 -12.11 -0.34
N ARG A 13 -10.03 -12.97 -1.20
CA ARG A 13 -9.22 -14.11 -0.78
C ARG A 13 -8.06 -13.55 0.04
N GLN A 14 -8.02 -13.86 1.33
CA GLN A 14 -6.83 -13.68 2.16
C GLN A 14 -5.72 -14.50 1.52
N SER A 15 -4.69 -13.85 1.00
CA SER A 15 -3.41 -14.49 0.76
C SER A 15 -2.88 -14.94 2.12
N ASN A 16 -2.52 -16.22 2.24
CA ASN A 16 -1.91 -16.79 3.43
C ASN A 16 -0.42 -16.39 3.54
N GLY A 17 -0.08 -15.13 3.28
CA GLY A 17 1.20 -14.55 3.68
C GLY A 17 1.11 -14.13 5.15
N LYS A 18 2.15 -14.36 5.93
CA LYS A 18 2.20 -13.89 7.33
C LYS A 18 2.27 -12.36 7.29
N LEU A 19 1.21 -11.69 7.72
CA LEU A 19 1.20 -10.23 7.83
C LEU A 19 2.35 -9.79 8.75
N GLN A 20 3.23 -8.96 8.22
CA GLN A 20 4.32 -8.36 8.98
C GLN A 20 4.01 -6.88 9.24
N GLU A 21 3.98 -6.51 10.53
CA GLU A 21 3.67 -5.15 10.98
C GLU A 21 4.96 -4.41 11.32
N PHE A 22 5.05 -3.15 10.89
CA PHE A 22 6.20 -2.28 11.08
C PHE A 22 5.76 -0.91 11.62
N GLU A 23 6.59 -0.31 12.46
CA GLU A 23 6.35 1.04 13.01
C GLU A 23 7.14 2.13 12.27
N ASP A 24 8.16 1.72 11.51
CA ASP A 24 9.08 2.60 10.80
C ASP A 24 9.35 2.13 9.37
N LEU A 25 9.71 3.09 8.51
CA LEU A 25 10.01 2.84 7.09
C LEU A 25 11.31 2.04 6.91
N GLU A 26 12.29 2.20 7.79
CA GLU A 26 13.59 1.55 7.66
C GLU A 26 13.47 0.02 7.80
N SER A 27 12.71 -0.45 8.77
CA SER A 27 12.41 -1.87 8.98
C SER A 27 11.63 -2.47 7.82
N PHE A 28 10.69 -1.71 7.26
CA PHE A 28 9.95 -2.14 6.06
C PHE A 28 10.85 -2.21 4.81
N GLU A 29 11.72 -1.23 4.61
CA GLU A 29 12.70 -1.26 3.53
C GLU A 29 13.65 -2.45 3.64
N GLN A 30 14.05 -2.80 4.86
CA GLN A 30 14.86 -3.98 5.11
C GLN A 30 14.09 -5.26 4.74
N PHE A 31 12.84 -5.39 5.16
CA PHE A 31 11.98 -6.50 4.76
C PHE A 31 11.90 -6.67 3.25
N LEU A 32 11.72 -5.58 2.48
CA LEU A 32 11.69 -5.66 1.01
C LEU A 32 13.03 -6.13 0.40
N LYS A 33 14.16 -5.83 1.03
CA LYS A 33 15.48 -6.31 0.58
C LYS A 33 15.65 -7.78 0.89
N ASP A 34 15.23 -8.22 2.07
CA ASP A 34 15.32 -9.62 2.49
C ASP A 34 14.47 -10.51 1.57
N GLU A 35 13.21 -10.12 1.30
CA GLU A 35 12.32 -10.80 0.34
C GLU A 35 12.92 -10.86 -1.08
N LYS A 36 13.65 -9.80 -1.47
CA LYS A 36 14.35 -9.77 -2.75
C LYS A 36 15.52 -10.75 -2.79
N GLU A 37 16.29 -10.88 -1.71
CA GLU A 37 17.41 -11.82 -1.60
C GLU A 37 16.92 -13.27 -1.58
N ASP A 38 15.76 -13.52 -0.97
CA ASP A 38 15.11 -14.84 -0.90
C ASP A 38 14.30 -15.21 -2.16
N HIS A 39 14.13 -14.27 -3.10
CA HIS A 39 13.33 -14.41 -4.31
C HIS A 39 11.83 -14.72 -4.07
N GLU A 40 11.26 -14.31 -2.93
CA GLU A 40 9.87 -14.59 -2.53
C GLU A 40 8.89 -13.46 -2.89
N TYR A 41 8.80 -13.07 -4.15
CA TYR A 41 8.03 -11.87 -4.53
C TYR A 41 6.50 -12.00 -4.46
N ALA A 42 5.95 -13.21 -4.59
CA ALA A 42 4.52 -13.41 -4.87
C ALA A 42 3.60 -13.49 -3.62
N ASN A 43 4.14 -13.57 -2.40
CA ASN A 43 3.36 -13.82 -1.18
C ASN A 43 3.67 -12.85 -0.01
N ALA A 44 4.25 -11.70 -0.30
CA ALA A 44 4.61 -10.70 0.69
C ALA A 44 3.37 -9.90 1.15
N HIS A 45 3.20 -9.77 2.47
CA HIS A 45 2.18 -8.91 3.07
C HIS A 45 2.77 -8.14 4.23
N ALA A 46 2.88 -6.82 4.05
CA ALA A 46 3.44 -5.91 5.02
C ALA A 46 2.48 -4.77 5.32
N HIS A 47 2.43 -4.37 6.59
CA HIS A 47 1.67 -3.22 7.05
C HIS A 47 2.58 -2.31 7.85
N ILE A 48 2.52 -1.01 7.56
CA ILE A 48 3.32 0.01 8.22
C ILE A 48 2.38 1.08 8.71
N ASN A 49 2.56 1.51 9.96
CA ASN A 49 1.85 2.65 10.48
C ASN A 49 2.85 3.67 11.05
N TYR A 50 3.01 4.80 10.36
CA TYR A 50 4.05 5.78 10.68
C TYR A 50 3.56 7.22 10.55
N ILE A 51 4.28 8.15 11.17
CA ILE A 51 4.08 9.59 10.96
C ILE A 51 5.01 10.06 9.84
N PRO A 52 4.49 10.69 8.77
CA PRO A 52 5.33 11.14 7.67
C PRO A 52 6.45 12.10 8.10
N PRO A 53 7.65 12.03 7.48
CA PRO A 53 8.79 12.86 7.87
C PRO A 53 8.52 14.35 7.85
N PHE A 54 7.71 14.85 6.91
CA PHE A 54 7.38 16.28 6.83
C PHE A 54 6.51 16.77 8.01
N VAL A 55 5.76 15.88 8.65
CA VAL A 55 4.95 16.17 9.84
C VAL A 55 5.83 16.16 11.08
N LEU A 56 6.70 15.15 11.21
CA LEU A 56 7.68 15.07 12.30
C LEU A 56 8.63 16.26 12.28
N ALA A 57 9.15 16.63 11.11
CA ALA A 57 10.02 17.80 10.96
C ALA A 57 9.34 19.10 11.40
N ALA A 58 8.04 19.26 11.15
CA ALA A 58 7.26 20.40 11.61
C ALA A 58 7.00 20.41 13.13
N SER A 59 7.24 19.29 13.80
CA SER A 59 6.98 19.05 15.23
C SER A 59 8.26 18.77 16.01
N HIS A 60 9.43 19.16 15.47
CA HIS A 60 10.75 18.94 16.07
C HIS A 60 11.08 17.46 16.33
N ASN A 61 10.62 16.56 15.45
CA ASN A 61 10.76 15.10 15.54
C ASN A 61 10.15 14.49 16.82
N ASP A 62 9.15 15.17 17.38
CA ASP A 62 8.43 14.73 18.57
C ASP A 62 6.97 14.43 18.19
N PRO A 63 6.56 13.15 18.17
CA PRO A 63 5.19 12.72 17.88
C PRO A 63 4.14 13.42 18.77
N ASP A 64 4.47 13.69 20.04
CA ASP A 64 3.53 14.29 21.00
C ASP A 64 3.29 15.78 20.73
N LYS A 65 4.17 16.40 19.95
CA LYS A 65 4.04 17.81 19.52
C LYS A 65 3.32 17.96 18.17
N VAL A 66 2.91 16.86 17.55
CA VAL A 66 2.19 16.90 16.28
C VAL A 66 0.84 17.57 16.49
N LYS A 67 0.57 18.61 15.70
CA LYS A 67 -0.70 19.34 15.78
C LYS A 67 -1.85 18.45 15.30
N ASP A 68 -2.97 18.45 16.02
CA ASP A 68 -4.20 17.74 15.64
C ASP A 68 -4.67 18.09 14.22
N SER A 69 -4.37 19.29 13.73
CA SER A 69 -4.66 19.73 12.36
C SER A 69 -3.87 19.00 11.25
N GLN A 70 -2.87 18.18 11.58
CA GLN A 70 -2.10 17.37 10.63
C GLN A 70 -2.84 16.05 10.36
N ASN A 71 -4.02 16.14 9.76
CA ASN A 71 -4.85 14.99 9.43
C ASN A 71 -5.51 15.21 8.06
N ARG A 72 -6.30 14.26 7.58
CA ARG A 72 -6.89 14.33 6.23
C ARG A 72 -7.77 15.55 5.97
N LYS A 73 -8.38 16.16 7.00
CA LYS A 73 -9.23 17.36 6.87
C LYS A 73 -8.41 18.57 6.40
N ASN A 74 -7.09 18.52 6.54
CA ASN A 74 -6.17 19.56 6.11
C ASN A 74 -5.63 19.29 4.70
N LYS A 75 -6.07 20.09 3.73
CA LYS A 75 -5.64 19.99 2.32
C LYS A 75 -4.12 20.09 2.13
N LYS A 76 -3.42 20.86 2.98
CA LYS A 76 -1.95 20.99 2.91
C LYS A 76 -1.27 19.69 3.34
N PHE A 77 -1.77 19.06 4.40
CA PHE A 77 -1.32 17.74 4.85
C PHE A 77 -1.52 16.70 3.75
N VAL A 78 -2.73 16.58 3.20
CA VAL A 78 -3.05 15.63 2.13
C VAL A 78 -2.15 15.82 0.91
N ARG A 79 -1.94 17.07 0.47
CA ARG A 79 -1.05 17.38 -0.66
C ARG A 79 0.40 16.97 -0.38
N HIS A 80 0.92 17.29 0.80
CA HIS A 80 2.30 16.95 1.15
C HIS A 80 2.48 15.44 1.34
N LEU A 81 1.47 14.76 1.89
CA LEU A 81 1.45 13.32 2.00
C LEU A 81 1.48 12.64 0.63
N HIS A 82 0.62 13.07 -0.30
CA HIS A 82 0.63 12.55 -1.65
C HIS A 82 1.98 12.75 -2.34
N GLN A 83 2.59 13.93 -2.19
CA GLN A 83 3.93 14.20 -2.72
C GLN A 83 5.01 13.32 -2.09
N HIS A 84 4.91 13.06 -0.79
CA HIS A 84 5.82 12.16 -0.09
C HIS A 84 5.68 10.72 -0.62
N VAL A 85 4.44 10.25 -0.78
CA VAL A 85 4.14 8.93 -1.35
C VAL A 85 4.75 8.77 -2.74
N GLU A 86 4.48 9.69 -3.66
CA GLU A 86 4.92 9.57 -5.05
C GLU A 86 6.45 9.67 -5.20
N LYS A 87 7.10 10.52 -4.41
CA LYS A 87 8.53 10.83 -4.57
C LYS A 87 9.46 9.94 -3.74
N HIS A 88 8.98 9.44 -2.61
CA HIS A 88 9.79 8.69 -1.66
C HIS A 88 9.27 7.27 -1.55
N LEU A 89 8.09 7.07 -0.93
CA LEU A 89 7.60 5.73 -0.60
C LEU A 89 7.53 4.79 -1.82
N LEU A 90 6.89 5.22 -2.91
CA LEU A 90 6.79 4.38 -4.12
C LEU A 90 8.13 4.20 -4.84
N ALA A 91 9.02 5.19 -4.76
CA ALA A 91 10.35 5.11 -5.36
C ALA A 91 11.24 4.14 -4.57
N GLU A 92 11.19 4.20 -3.25
CA GLU A 92 11.90 3.31 -2.32
C GLU A 92 11.39 1.87 -2.47
N ILE A 93 10.07 1.65 -2.54
CA ILE A 93 9.52 0.31 -2.79
C ILE A 93 10.07 -0.28 -4.10
N LYS A 94 10.10 0.49 -5.19
CA LYS A 94 10.68 0.05 -6.48
C LYS A 94 12.17 -0.31 -6.34
N GLU A 95 12.93 0.55 -5.70
CA GLU A 95 14.38 0.36 -5.54
C GLU A 95 14.70 -0.87 -4.66
N LYS A 96 14.02 -1.00 -3.51
CA LYS A 96 14.31 -2.03 -2.51
C LYS A 96 13.79 -3.40 -2.91
N SER A 97 12.59 -3.48 -3.49
CA SER A 97 12.04 -4.74 -4.03
C SER A 97 12.84 -5.27 -5.22
N GLY A 98 13.53 -4.39 -5.97
CA GLY A 98 14.22 -4.76 -7.19
C GLY A 98 13.31 -5.03 -8.39
N LEU A 99 12.01 -4.78 -8.24
CA LEU A 99 10.99 -4.96 -9.26
C LEU A 99 10.82 -3.69 -10.10
N GLN A 100 10.59 -3.85 -11.40
CA GLN A 100 10.24 -2.73 -12.28
C GLN A 100 8.74 -2.38 -12.15
N LEU A 101 8.35 -1.83 -10.99
CA LEU A 101 6.95 -1.53 -10.72
C LEU A 101 6.49 -0.28 -11.47
N ASN A 102 5.37 -0.39 -12.16
CA ASN A 102 4.74 0.68 -12.92
C ASN A 102 3.38 1.02 -12.33
N PHE A 103 3.40 1.65 -11.16
CA PHE A 103 2.18 2.20 -10.57
C PHE A 103 1.57 3.27 -11.47
N ASN A 104 0.39 2.97 -11.99
CA ASN A 104 -0.46 3.93 -12.69
C ASN A 104 -1.02 4.97 -11.71
N LYS A 105 -1.85 5.89 -12.23
CA LYS A 105 -2.59 6.83 -11.40
C LYS A 105 -3.36 6.09 -10.30
N PRO A 106 -3.25 6.49 -9.02
CA PRO A 106 -3.94 5.81 -7.94
C PRO A 106 -5.45 5.93 -8.09
N GLU A 107 -6.15 4.90 -7.65
CA GLU A 107 -7.56 5.00 -7.32
C GLU A 107 -7.68 5.69 -5.96
N THR A 108 -8.36 6.84 -5.93
CA THR A 108 -8.61 7.59 -4.68
C THR A 108 -10.00 7.25 -4.17
N ILE A 109 -10.05 6.71 -2.96
CA ILE A 109 -11.28 6.40 -2.24
C ILE A 109 -11.38 7.40 -1.09
N GLU A 110 -12.33 8.32 -1.18
CA GLU A 110 -12.61 9.30 -0.12
C GLU A 110 -13.85 8.88 0.66
N ASP A 111 -13.66 8.57 1.93
CA ASP A 111 -14.74 8.33 2.89
C ASP A 111 -14.98 9.57 3.76
N PHE A 112 -15.95 9.51 4.67
CA PHE A 112 -16.22 10.59 5.62
C PHE A 112 -15.09 10.81 6.65
N ASP A 113 -14.36 9.75 7.01
CA ASP A 113 -13.28 9.81 8.01
C ASP A 113 -11.88 9.51 7.45
N THR A 114 -11.78 8.96 6.24
CA THR A 114 -10.50 8.51 5.65
C THR A 114 -10.33 8.92 4.18
N ILE A 115 -9.08 9.04 3.75
CA ILE A 115 -8.69 9.11 2.33
C ILE A 115 -7.73 7.95 2.11
N THR A 116 -8.02 7.12 1.12
CA THR A 116 -7.19 5.99 0.74
C THR A 116 -6.76 6.12 -0.72
N TRP A 117 -5.46 6.02 -0.97
CA TRP A 117 -4.89 5.88 -2.30
C TRP A 117 -4.50 4.44 -2.52
N LYS A 118 -5.04 3.84 -3.57
CA LYS A 118 -4.74 2.48 -3.99
C LYS A 118 -3.92 2.52 -5.27
N TYR A 119 -2.69 2.01 -5.18
CA TYR A 119 -1.79 1.80 -6.30
C TYR A 119 -1.77 0.31 -6.62
N VAL A 120 -1.97 -0.05 -7.88
CA VAL A 120 -1.92 -1.43 -8.34
C VAL A 120 -0.99 -1.50 -9.53
N ASP A 121 -0.14 -2.51 -9.54
CA ASP A 121 0.64 -2.90 -10.70
C ASP A 121 0.44 -4.40 -10.99
N GLU A 122 0.06 -4.70 -12.22
CA GLU A 122 -0.15 -6.05 -12.75
C GLU A 122 0.82 -6.34 -13.92
N SER A 123 1.85 -5.50 -14.08
CA SER A 123 2.89 -5.69 -15.11
C SER A 123 3.75 -6.93 -14.86
N ASN A 124 4.66 -7.24 -15.79
CA ASN A 124 5.59 -8.36 -15.61
C ASN A 124 6.72 -8.04 -14.61
N HIS A 125 6.71 -6.87 -13.98
CA HIS A 125 7.67 -6.43 -12.95
C HIS A 125 9.16 -6.50 -13.35
N GLY A 126 9.45 -6.60 -14.65
CA GLY A 126 10.81 -6.78 -15.18
C GLY A 126 11.33 -8.22 -15.09
N LEU A 127 10.47 -9.20 -14.77
CA LEU A 127 10.76 -10.63 -14.76
C LEU A 127 10.59 -11.23 -16.17
N ASP A 128 11.07 -12.46 -16.38
CA ASP A 128 10.92 -13.16 -17.66
C ASP A 128 9.47 -13.69 -17.81
N GLU A 129 9.03 -13.98 -19.05
CA GLU A 129 7.66 -14.49 -19.30
C GLU A 129 7.38 -15.86 -18.66
N ASN A 130 8.42 -16.57 -18.23
CA ASN A 130 8.33 -17.87 -17.56
C ASN A 130 8.20 -17.75 -16.03
N ASP A 131 8.38 -16.55 -15.47
CA ASP A 131 8.26 -16.33 -14.03
C ASP A 131 6.79 -16.22 -13.60
N GLU A 132 6.56 -16.46 -12.30
CA GLU A 132 5.23 -16.41 -11.73
C GLU A 132 4.64 -15.00 -11.84
N LYS A 133 3.45 -14.88 -12.46
CA LYS A 133 2.73 -13.61 -12.54
C LYS A 133 2.13 -13.30 -11.19
N PHE A 134 2.41 -12.11 -10.66
CA PHE A 134 1.77 -11.59 -9.46
C PHE A 134 1.38 -10.13 -9.68
N LYS A 135 0.47 -9.63 -8.85
CA LYS A 135 0.15 -8.21 -8.76
C LYS A 135 0.70 -7.63 -7.47
N VAL A 136 1.10 -6.36 -7.53
CA VAL A 136 1.51 -5.58 -6.37
C VAL A 136 0.44 -4.54 -6.08
N GLU A 137 -0.07 -4.54 -4.86
CA GLU A 137 -1.09 -3.61 -4.37
C GLU A 137 -0.53 -2.83 -3.17
N VAL A 138 -0.49 -1.51 -3.28
CA VAL A 138 -0.09 -0.59 -2.21
C VAL A 138 -1.27 0.30 -1.86
N LEU A 139 -1.78 0.16 -0.63
CA LEU A 139 -2.85 0.99 -0.10
C LEU A 139 -2.27 1.94 0.93
N ILE A 140 -2.46 3.25 0.73
CA ILE A 140 -2.03 4.28 1.67
C ILE A 140 -3.25 4.99 2.17
N LYS A 141 -3.44 4.99 3.48
CA LYS A 141 -4.62 5.54 4.15
C LYS A 141 -4.20 6.57 5.19
N CYS A 142 -4.89 7.70 5.18
CA CYS A 142 -4.83 8.69 6.25
C CYS A 142 -6.22 8.96 6.80
N ASN A 143 -6.30 9.24 8.10
CA ASN A 143 -7.54 9.45 8.81
C ASN A 143 -7.71 10.92 9.24
N SER A 144 -8.85 11.25 9.84
CA SER A 144 -9.15 12.60 10.34
C SER A 144 -8.86 12.84 11.81
N GLU A 145 -8.33 11.85 12.53
CA GLU A 145 -8.11 11.90 13.98
C GLU A 145 -6.67 12.26 14.32
N ASN A 146 -5.71 11.73 13.55
CA ASN A 146 -4.29 11.88 13.82
C ASN A 146 -3.48 12.03 12.52
N ALA A 147 -2.16 12.15 12.67
CA ALA A 147 -1.22 12.28 11.56
C ALA A 147 -0.60 10.96 11.09
N TYR A 148 -1.07 9.84 11.63
CA TYR A 148 -0.59 8.53 11.26
C TYR A 148 -1.09 8.16 9.87
N VAL A 149 -0.23 7.45 9.15
CA VAL A 149 -0.48 6.96 7.80
C VAL A 149 -0.30 5.47 7.79
N ASP A 150 -1.39 4.77 7.48
CA ASP A 150 -1.40 3.32 7.33
C ASP A 150 -1.03 2.97 5.90
N VAL A 151 0.02 2.16 5.71
CA VAL A 151 0.47 1.65 4.42
C VAL A 151 0.35 0.14 4.44
N ASN A 152 -0.42 -0.42 3.52
CA ASN A 152 -0.49 -1.86 3.31
C ASN A 152 0.15 -2.19 1.96
N TYR A 153 1.20 -3.00 1.99
CA TYR A 153 1.88 -3.56 0.83
C TYR A 153 1.49 -5.03 0.70
N ASN A 154 0.96 -5.41 -0.45
CA ASN A 154 0.49 -6.76 -0.74
C ASN A 154 0.99 -7.21 -2.10
N THR A 155 1.59 -8.39 -2.17
CA THR A 155 1.77 -9.11 -3.42
C THR A 155 0.85 -10.32 -3.46
N LEU A 156 0.24 -10.54 -4.62
CA LEU A 156 -0.77 -11.57 -4.81
C LEU A 156 -0.51 -12.30 -6.13
N PRO A 157 -0.40 -13.64 -6.15
CA PRO A 157 -0.22 -14.36 -7.39
C PRO A 157 -1.46 -14.21 -8.28
N ILE A 158 -1.24 -13.98 -9.57
CA ILE A 158 -2.25 -13.94 -10.61
C ILE A 158 -2.31 -15.33 -11.22
N ASN A 159 -3.17 -16.19 -10.66
CA ASN A 159 -3.46 -17.46 -11.32
C ASN A 159 -4.29 -17.18 -12.58
N ASP A 160 -3.77 -17.52 -13.75
CA ASP A 160 -4.44 -17.42 -15.07
C ASP A 160 -5.71 -18.31 -15.20
N ASP A 161 -6.09 -19.05 -14.15
CA ASP A 161 -7.19 -20.03 -14.13
C ASP A 161 -8.63 -19.43 -14.09
N LEU A 162 -8.80 -18.15 -14.39
CA LEU A 162 -10.12 -17.52 -14.50
C LEU A 162 -10.36 -16.90 -15.88
N GLN A 163 -9.94 -17.57 -16.95
CA GLN A 163 -10.62 -17.43 -18.24
C GLN A 163 -11.99 -18.12 -18.14
N VAL A 164 -13.01 -17.37 -17.73
CA VAL A 164 -14.40 -17.75 -17.97
C VAL A 164 -14.61 -17.68 -19.47
N HIS A 165 -14.50 -18.82 -20.15
CA HIS A 165 -15.10 -19.01 -21.46
C HIS A 165 -16.59 -18.70 -21.34
N ILE A 166 -17.03 -17.59 -21.95
CA ILE A 166 -18.43 -17.32 -22.26
C ILE A 166 -18.69 -17.83 -23.67
#